data_AF-A0A2V7XT51-F1
#
_entry.id   AF-A0A2V7XT51-F1
#
_cell.length_a   1.000
_cell.length_b   1.000
_cell.length_c   1.000
_cell.angle_alpha   90.00
_cell.angle_beta   90.00
_cell.angle_gamma   90.00
#
_symmetry.space_group_name_H-M   'P 1'
#
loop_
_entity.id
_entity.type
_entity.pdbx_description
1 polymer ?
#
loop_
_entity_poly.entity_id
_entity_poly.type
_entity_poly.pdbx_seq_one_letter_code
_entity_poly.pdbx_strand_id
1 'polypeptide(L)'
;MYATIPIAIFLQVTHRSPVWLFVFACLAVLPLAAWIGLGTEQLAYRMGATYGALFNATFGNLAELIIAIFAIRAGLPEVVR
;
A
#
# COMPACT_ATOMS: atom_id res chain seq x y z
N MET A 1 3.23 -10.47 11.12
CA MET A 1 3.03 -9.34 10.19
C MET A 1 1.55 -9.07 9.95
N TYR A 2 0.74 -10.00 9.44
CA TYR A 2 -0.70 -9.77 9.21
C TYR A 2 -1.50 -9.28 10.44
N ALA A 3 -1.09 -9.66 11.66
CA ALA A 3 -1.70 -9.17 12.90
C ALA A 3 -1.58 -7.64 13.11
N THR A 4 -0.66 -6.95 12.41
CA THR A 4 -0.56 -5.48 12.50
C THR A 4 -1.73 -4.78 11.83
N ILE A 5 -2.42 -5.42 10.89
CA ILE A 5 -3.61 -4.87 10.21
C ILE A 5 -4.76 -4.63 11.20
N PRO A 6 -5.27 -5.65 11.94
CA PRO A 6 -6.34 -5.41 12.92
C PRO A 6 -5.88 -4.52 14.08
N ILE A 7 -4.60 -4.57 14.47
CA ILE A 7 -4.05 -3.67 15.50
C ILE A 7 -4.08 -2.21 15.03
N ALA A 8 -3.66 -1.93 13.80
CA ALA A 8 -3.70 -0.57 13.23
C ALA A 8 -5.15 -0.06 13.14
N ILE A 9 -6.10 -0.91 12.70
CA ILE A 9 -7.53 -0.57 12.65
C ILE A 9 -8.05 -0.25 14.06
N PHE A 10 -7.73 -1.09 15.05
CA PHE A 10 -8.13 -0.87 16.43
C PHE A 10 -7.58 0.46 17.00
N LEU A 11 -6.30 0.76 16.76
CA LEU A 11 -5.68 2.02 17.19
C LEU A 11 -6.30 3.24 16.49
N GLN A 12 -6.65 3.10 15.21
CA GLN A 12 -7.32 4.14 14.43
C GLN A 12 -8.71 4.46 14.98
N VAL A 13 -9.51 3.44 15.32
CA VAL A 13 -10.89 3.60 15.84
C VAL A 13 -10.89 4.13 17.27
N THR A 14 -9.92 3.70 18.09
CA THR A 14 -9.83 4.16 19.49
C THR A 14 -9.17 5.54 19.63
N HIS A 15 -8.56 6.07 18.56
CA HIS A 15 -7.80 7.32 18.55
C HIS A 15 -6.72 7.37 19.65
N ARG A 16 -6.19 6.21 20.03
CA ARG A 16 -5.20 6.07 21.11
C ARG A 16 -3.80 6.02 20.50
N SER A 17 -2.91 6.89 21.00
CA SER A 17 -1.49 6.95 20.65
C SER A 17 -1.17 7.09 19.16
N PRO A 18 -1.01 8.33 18.64
CA PRO A 18 -0.71 8.56 17.23
C PRO A 18 0.61 7.92 16.79
N VAL A 19 1.61 7.83 17.68
CA VAL A 19 2.90 7.18 17.38
C VAL A 19 2.73 5.69 17.15
N TRP A 20 1.96 5.01 18.02
CA TRP A 20 1.71 3.56 17.86
C TRP A 20 0.87 3.29 16.62
N LEU A 21 -0.16 4.10 16.37
CA LEU A 21 -0.94 4.02 15.14
C LEU A 21 -0.05 4.12 13.90
N PHE A 22 0.85 5.11 13.84
CA PHE A 22 1.77 5.27 12.73
C PHE A 22 2.65 4.02 12.52
N VAL A 23 3.28 3.51 13.58
CA VAL A 23 4.14 2.32 13.52
C VAL A 23 3.37 1.10 13.00
N PHE A 24 2.20 0.81 13.58
CA PHE A 24 1.42 -0.36 13.19
C PHE A 24 0.81 -0.21 11.79
N ALA A 25 0.43 1.01 11.38
CA ALA A 25 -0.02 1.29 10.02
C ALA A 25 1.09 1.05 9.00
N CYS A 26 2.31 1.55 9.23
CA CYS A 26 3.46 1.29 8.36
C CYS A 26 3.73 -0.22 8.22
N LEU A 27 3.72 -0.96 9.33
CA LEU A 27 3.92 -2.42 9.31
C LEU A 27 2.78 -3.17 8.62
N ALA A 28 1.55 -2.67 8.71
CA ALA A 28 0.38 -3.25 8.04
C ALA A 28 0.38 -3.04 6.52
N VAL A 29 0.98 -1.96 6.03
CA VAL A 29 1.09 -1.69 4.58
C VAL A 29 1.99 -2.71 3.88
N LEU A 30 3.09 -3.14 4.52
CA LEU A 30 4.05 -4.07 3.93
C LEU A 30 3.43 -5.42 3.44
N PRO A 31 2.68 -6.18 4.25
CA PRO A 31 2.06 -7.42 3.76
C PRO A 31 0.96 -7.16 2.73
N LEU A 32 0.25 -6.03 2.83
CA LEU A 32 -0.77 -5.63 1.86
C LEU A 32 -0.15 -5.32 0.50
N ALA A 33 0.97 -4.61 0.48
CA ALA A 33 1.73 -4.32 -0.74
C ALA A 33 2.23 -5.61 -1.40
N ALA A 34 2.70 -6.58 -0.61
CA ALA A 34 3.09 -7.89 -1.12
C ALA A 34 1.91 -8.64 -1.77
N TRP A 35 0.72 -8.62 -1.17
CA TRP A 35 -0.48 -9.23 -1.76
C TRP A 35 -0.91 -8.56 -3.06
N ILE A 36 -0.87 -7.22 -3.12
CA ILE A 36 -1.16 -6.46 -4.34
C ILE A 36 -0.14 -6.83 -5.43
N GLY A 37 1.16 -6.88 -5.10
CA GLY A 37 2.21 -7.28 -6.03
C GLY A 37 1.98 -8.67 -6.62
N LEU A 38 1.76 -9.67 -5.75
CA LEU A 38 1.49 -11.04 -6.21
C LEU A 38 0.22 -11.15 -7.07
N GLY A 39 -0.85 -10.48 -6.67
CA GLY A 39 -2.11 -10.49 -7.42
C GLY A 39 -1.96 -9.81 -8.79
N THR A 40 -1.25 -8.70 -8.86
CA THR A 40 -1.01 -7.95 -10.10
C THR A 40 -0.08 -8.70 -11.05
N GLU A 41 0.95 -9.37 -10.53
CA GLU A 41 1.83 -10.25 -11.30
C GLU A 41 1.06 -11.43 -11.91
N GLN A 42 0.24 -12.11 -11.10
CA GLN A 42 -0.60 -13.23 -11.56
C GLN A 42 -1.60 -12.79 -12.63
N LEU A 43 -2.15 -11.58 -12.50
CA LEU A 43 -3.07 -11.04 -13.50
C LEU A 43 -2.34 -10.68 -14.80
N ALA A 44 -1.20 -9.98 -14.71
CA ALA A 44 -0.36 -9.65 -15.85
C ALA A 44 0.08 -10.92 -16.61
N TYR A 45 0.42 -11.99 -15.89
CA TYR A 45 0.78 -13.29 -16.48
C TYR A 45 -0.35 -13.87 -17.35
N ARG A 46 -1.62 -13.71 -16.94
CA ARG A 46 -2.78 -14.21 -17.68
C ARG A 46 -3.21 -13.33 -18.85
N MET A 47 -2.76 -12.07 -18.90
CA MET A 47 -3.16 -11.08 -19.90
C MET A 47 -2.35 -11.15 -21.22
N GLY A 48 -1.29 -11.96 -21.27
CA GLY A 48 -0.36 -12.02 -22.40
C GLY A 48 0.62 -10.86 -22.44
N ALA A 49 1.62 -10.93 -23.32
CA ALA A 49 2.82 -10.08 -23.26
C ALA A 49 2.52 -8.57 -23.30
N THR A 50 1.72 -8.08 -24.25
CA THR A 50 1.47 -6.64 -24.44
C THR A 50 0.66 -6.04 -23.29
N TYR A 51 -0.48 -6.67 -22.95
CA TYR A 51 -1.34 -6.17 -21.87
C TYR A 51 -0.72 -6.38 -20.50
N GLY A 52 0.00 -7.48 -20.28
CA GLY A 52 0.76 -7.73 -19.06
C GLY A 52 1.88 -6.72 -18.84
N ALA A 53 2.58 -6.31 -19.90
CA ALA A 53 3.60 -5.27 -19.81
C ALA A 53 3.00 -3.91 -19.42
N LEU A 54 1.87 -3.51 -20.02
CA LEU A 54 1.16 -2.28 -19.64
C LEU A 54 0.64 -2.36 -18.20
N PHE A 55 0.10 -3.51 -17.81
CA PHE A 55 -0.42 -3.74 -16.48
C PHE A 55 0.67 -3.65 -15.42
N ASN A 56 1.84 -4.27 -15.64
CA ASN A 56 2.98 -4.18 -14.73
C ASN A 56 3.56 -2.75 -14.70
N ALA A 57 3.64 -2.05 -15.83
CA ALA A 57 4.04 -0.64 -15.85
C ALA A 57 3.12 0.27 -15.00
N THR A 58 1.83 -0.10 -14.88
CA THR A 58 0.85 0.67 -14.10
C THR A 58 0.82 0.27 -12.63
N PHE A 59 0.89 -1.04 -12.35
CA PHE A 59 0.63 -1.61 -11.02
C PHE A 59 1.86 -2.15 -10.30
N GLY A 60 3.01 -2.27 -10.97
CA GLY A 60 4.26 -2.75 -10.39
C GLY A 60 4.72 -1.94 -9.18
N ASN A 61 4.40 -0.63 -9.18
CA ASN A 61 4.68 0.29 -8.07
C ASN A 61 3.38 0.84 -7.43
N LEU A 62 2.27 0.09 -7.49
CA LEU A 62 0.97 0.57 -7.01
C LEU A 62 1.00 1.00 -5.53
N ALA A 63 1.76 0.29 -4.69
CA ALA A 63 1.87 0.62 -3.27
C ALA A 63 2.45 2.02 -3.04
N GLU A 64 3.52 2.36 -3.77
CA GLU A 64 4.16 3.69 -3.71
C GLU A 64 3.22 4.77 -4.22
N LEU A 65 2.53 4.50 -5.34
CA LEU A 65 1.56 5.43 -5.91
C LEU A 65 0.40 5.74 -4.94
N ILE A 66 -0.13 4.72 -4.26
CA ILE A 66 -1.19 4.89 -3.27
C ILE A 66 -0.69 5.78 -2.12
N ILE A 67 0.49 5.51 -1.57
CA ILE A 67 1.07 6.32 -0.48
C ILE A 67 1.26 7.77 -0.95
N ALA A 68 1.83 7.98 -2.14
CA ALA A 68 2.06 9.30 -2.71
C ALA A 68 0.76 10.09 -2.88
N ILE A 69 -0.30 9.46 -3.42
CA ILE A 69 -1.62 10.09 -3.59
C ILE A 69 -2.17 10.53 -2.23
N PHE A 70 -2.15 9.67 -1.21
CA PHE A 70 -2.67 10.03 0.11
C PHE A 70 -1.83 11.09 0.82
N ALA A 71 -0.50 11.05 0.68
CA ALA A 71 0.37 12.09 1.21
C ALA A 71 0.09 13.47 0.58
N ILE A 72 -0.03 13.54 -0.75
CA ILE A 72 -0.38 14.78 -1.46
C ILE A 72 -1.76 15.28 -1.04
N ARG A 73 -2.75 14.39 -0.96
CA ARG A 73 -4.12 14.76 -0.49
C ARG A 73 -4.15 15.26 0.95
N ALA A 74 -3.21 14.80 1.79
CA ALA A 74 -3.05 15.27 3.16
C ALA A 74 -2.26 16.59 3.26
N GLY A 75 -1.85 17.19 2.15
CA GLY A 75 -1.02 18.40 2.14
C GLY A 75 0.43 18.14 2.53
N LEU A 76 0.93 16.92 2.32
CA LEU A 76 2.30 16.49 2.66
C LEU A 76 3.13 16.20 1.39
N PRO A 77 3.36 17.18 0.50
CA PRO A 77 4.15 16.96 -0.72
C PRO A 77 5.63 16.65 -0.42
N GLU A 78 6.15 17.12 0.72
CA GLU A 78 7.51 16.83 1.20
C GLU A 78 7.75 15.33 1.46
N VAL A 79 6.69 14.56 1.73
CA VAL A 79 6.80 13.10 1.97
C VAL A 79 7.03 12.33 0.66
N VAL A 80 6.72 12.94 -0.49
CA VAL A 80 6.81 12.33 -1.82
C VAL A 80 8.06 12.78 -2.59
N ARG A 81 8.70 13.88 -2.16
CA ARG A 81 9.91 14.42 -2.79
C ARG A 81 11.14 13.61 -2.42
#